data_AF-A0A1A8KP63-F1
#
_entry.id   AF-A0A1A8KP63-F1
#
_cell.length_a   1.000
_cell.length_b   1.000
_cell.length_c   1.000
_cell.angle_alpha   90.00
_cell.angle_beta   90.00
_cell.angle_gamma   90.00
#
_symmetry.space_group_name_H-M   'P 1'
#
loop_
_entity.id
_entity.type
_entity.pdbx_description
1 polymer ?
#
loop_
_entity_poly.entity_id
_entity_poly.type
_entity_poly.pdbx_seq_one_letter_code
_entity_poly.pdbx_strand_id
1 'polypeptide(L)'
;LVFDGMKYLWTPYVCVLTAFGVCSPELWMTVFKWLKLKSVHPVVLSLILSTAVPTIICFSLWREFYPRVLSELVDLQEFCEPDLVELINWIRSRAPAAAVFAGSPQLLGTIKLCSGSVVTSLPIFTDVDLLRRTEDTYQVYAMRSAEDVYKRLTAQKTSYVIIEESICNEVWTQNGCRVKDLLDISNRHVIHSKGEMFSLSKHGRFCQEIKMDYSPYTNYFTRVFWNRSYHVYKVNSVLSFQF
;
A
#
# COMPACT_ATOMS: atom_id res chain seq x y z
N LEU A 1 10.19 -0.69 -19.37
CA LEU A 1 10.07 -0.09 -18.02
C LEU A 1 10.19 1.44 -18.03
N VAL A 2 11.26 2.07 -18.55
CA VAL A 2 11.35 3.56 -18.55
C VAL A 2 10.26 4.25 -19.40
N PHE A 3 9.81 3.62 -20.49
CA PHE A 3 8.76 4.17 -21.36
C PHE A 3 7.32 4.00 -20.83
N ASP A 4 7.07 3.07 -19.90
CA ASP A 4 5.71 2.84 -19.37
C ASP A 4 5.26 3.92 -18.38
N GLY A 5 6.19 4.54 -17.66
CA GLY A 5 5.88 5.67 -16.78
C GLY A 5 5.61 6.97 -17.54
N MET A 6 6.22 7.13 -18.73
CA MET A 6 6.06 8.33 -19.54
C MET A 6 4.64 8.49 -20.08
N LYS A 7 3.90 7.40 -20.35
CA LYS A 7 2.52 7.49 -20.84
C LYS A 7 1.63 8.28 -19.87
N TYR A 8 1.70 7.97 -18.58
CA TYR A 8 0.88 8.62 -17.55
C TYR A 8 1.25 10.09 -17.33
N LEU A 9 2.53 10.44 -17.50
CA LEU A 9 2.97 11.82 -17.42
C LEU A 9 2.49 12.62 -18.64
N TRP A 10 2.62 12.07 -19.85
CA TRP A 10 2.38 12.79 -21.10
C TRP A 10 0.91 12.87 -21.52
N THR A 11 0.07 11.90 -21.14
CA THR A 11 -1.37 11.89 -21.50
C THR A 11 -2.08 13.22 -21.20
N PRO A 12 -2.02 13.81 -19.98
CA PRO A 12 -2.70 15.08 -19.72
C PRO A 12 -2.17 16.24 -20.58
N TYR A 13 -0.85 16.31 -20.82
CA TYR A 13 -0.28 17.35 -21.67
C TYR A 13 -0.70 17.21 -23.12
N VAL A 14 -0.71 15.99 -23.68
CA VAL A 14 -1.19 15.72 -25.04
C VAL A 14 -2.67 16.04 -25.17
N CYS A 15 -3.51 15.74 -24.17
CA CYS A 15 -4.93 16.11 -24.17
C CYS A 15 -5.12 17.63 -24.21
N VAL A 16 -4.36 18.39 -23.42
CA VAL A 16 -4.45 19.87 -23.41
C VAL A 16 -3.94 20.45 -24.73
N LEU A 17 -2.81 19.94 -25.25
CA LEU A 17 -2.23 20.40 -26.51
C LEU A 17 -3.12 20.07 -27.72
N THR A 18 -3.79 18.91 -27.73
CA THR A 18 -4.72 18.56 -28.81
C THR A 18 -6.02 19.35 -28.72
N ALA A 19 -6.56 19.56 -27.52
CA ALA A 19 -7.76 20.39 -27.32
C ALA A 19 -7.51 21.85 -27.72
N PHE A 20 -6.40 22.45 -27.29
CA PHE A 20 -6.07 23.83 -27.64
C PHE A 20 -5.57 23.96 -29.08
N GLY A 21 -4.75 23.03 -29.56
CA GLY A 21 -4.09 23.09 -30.87
C GLY A 21 -5.01 22.73 -32.03
N VAL A 22 -5.68 21.57 -31.94
CA VAL A 22 -6.42 20.97 -33.06
C VAL A 22 -7.91 21.35 -33.03
N CYS A 23 -8.49 21.51 -31.84
CA CYS A 23 -9.91 21.84 -31.67
C CYS A 23 -10.21 23.34 -31.58
N SER A 24 -9.21 24.24 -31.74
CA SER A 24 -9.47 25.68 -31.73
C SER A 24 -9.59 26.27 -33.16
N PRO A 25 -10.72 26.89 -33.51
CA PRO A 25 -10.92 27.47 -34.84
C PRO A 25 -10.03 28.71 -35.08
N GLU A 26 -9.56 29.36 -34.02
CA GLU A 26 -8.70 30.55 -34.05
C GLU A 26 -7.27 30.23 -34.52
N LEU A 27 -6.72 29.07 -34.13
CA LEU A 27 -5.40 28.64 -34.60
C LEU A 27 -5.46 28.22 -36.06
N TRP A 28 -6.50 27.49 -36.47
CA TRP A 28 -6.73 27.18 -37.90
C TRP A 28 -6.82 28.45 -38.75
N MET A 29 -7.52 29.48 -38.27
CA MET A 29 -7.58 30.79 -38.93
C MET A 29 -6.20 31.46 -39.06
N THR A 30 -5.35 31.33 -38.04
CA THR A 30 -3.98 31.87 -38.06
C THR A 30 -3.10 31.14 -39.08
N VAL A 31 -3.24 29.82 -39.17
CA VAL A 31 -2.57 28.98 -40.17
C VAL A 31 -3.02 29.34 -41.60
N PHE A 32 -4.33 29.55 -41.83
CA PHE A 32 -4.84 29.96 -43.14
C PHE A 32 -4.36 31.34 -43.57
N LYS A 33 -4.27 32.29 -42.63
CA LYS A 33 -3.69 33.62 -42.90
C LYS A 33 -2.22 33.52 -43.30
N TRP A 34 -1.46 32.66 -42.62
CA TRP A 34 -0.05 32.44 -42.91
C TRP A 34 0.18 31.80 -44.28
N LEU A 35 -0.66 30.83 -44.66
CA LEU A 35 -0.62 30.14 -45.96
C LEU A 35 -1.24 30.95 -47.13
N LYS A 36 -1.73 32.18 -46.89
CA LYS A 36 -2.37 33.06 -47.89
C LYS A 36 -3.48 32.38 -48.71
N LEU A 37 -4.24 31.49 -48.11
CA LEU A 37 -5.34 30.78 -48.77
C LEU A 37 -6.53 31.73 -49.02
N LYS A 38 -6.75 32.11 -50.28
CA LYS A 38 -7.91 32.87 -50.76
C LYS A 38 -9.08 31.94 -51.13
N SER A 39 -9.65 31.23 -50.17
CA SER A 39 -10.85 30.43 -50.42
C SER A 39 -11.96 30.74 -49.42
N VAL A 40 -13.18 30.30 -49.78
CA VAL A 40 -14.52 30.49 -49.17
C VAL A 40 -14.50 30.87 -47.68
N HIS A 41 -15.39 31.79 -47.29
CA HIS A 41 -15.62 32.32 -45.93
C HIS A 41 -14.75 31.63 -44.84
N PRO A 42 -13.53 32.14 -44.57
CA PRO A 42 -12.47 31.40 -43.87
C PRO A 42 -12.87 30.93 -42.47
N VAL A 43 -13.84 31.61 -41.85
CA VAL A 43 -14.48 31.27 -40.59
C VAL A 43 -15.22 29.92 -40.64
N VAL A 44 -15.95 29.64 -41.73
CA VAL A 44 -16.71 28.39 -41.89
C VAL A 44 -15.76 27.22 -42.12
N LEU A 45 -14.71 27.44 -42.92
CA LEU A 45 -13.69 26.42 -43.19
C LEU A 45 -12.91 26.05 -41.91
N SER A 46 -12.55 27.03 -41.08
CA SER A 46 -11.84 26.74 -39.82
C SER A 46 -12.72 25.99 -38.82
N LEU A 47 -14.02 26.31 -38.75
CA LEU A 47 -14.96 25.61 -37.89
C LEU A 47 -15.14 24.14 -38.31
N ILE A 48 -15.22 23.87 -39.62
CA ILE A 48 -15.35 22.51 -40.16
C ILE A 48 -14.06 21.71 -39.88
N LEU A 49 -12.88 22.29 -40.10
CA LEU A 49 -11.62 21.57 -39.87
C LEU A 49 -11.33 21.35 -38.39
N SER A 50 -11.67 22.32 -37.55
CA SER A 50 -11.57 22.23 -36.09
C SER A 50 -12.47 21.14 -35.48
N THR A 51 -13.44 20.61 -36.23
CA THR A 51 -14.33 19.53 -35.79
C THR A 51 -14.06 18.22 -36.53
N ALA A 52 -13.78 18.29 -37.83
CA ALA A 52 -13.49 17.11 -38.66
C ALA A 52 -12.13 16.48 -38.33
N VAL A 53 -11.09 17.28 -38.09
CA VAL A 53 -9.74 16.75 -37.82
C VAL A 53 -9.69 15.99 -36.49
N PRO A 54 -10.19 16.53 -35.35
CA PRO A 54 -10.24 15.77 -34.09
C PRO A 54 -11.10 14.52 -34.18
N THR A 55 -12.24 14.55 -34.87
CA THR A 55 -13.13 13.39 -34.99
C THR A 55 -12.50 12.25 -35.79
N ILE A 56 -11.81 12.56 -36.89
CA ILE A 56 -11.07 11.56 -37.67
C ILE A 56 -9.93 10.97 -36.84
N ILE A 57 -9.17 11.79 -36.11
CA ILE A 57 -8.09 11.33 -35.24
C ILE A 57 -8.64 10.42 -34.13
N CYS A 58 -9.69 10.85 -33.43
CA CYS A 58 -10.35 10.05 -32.40
C CYS A 58 -10.86 8.70 -32.94
N PHE A 59 -11.52 8.70 -34.10
CA PHE A 59 -12.02 7.45 -34.70
C PHE A 59 -10.89 6.51 -35.14
N SER A 60 -9.81 7.07 -35.68
CA SER A 60 -8.63 6.29 -36.10
C SER A 60 -7.91 5.67 -34.90
N LEU A 61 -7.66 6.47 -33.86
CA LEU A 61 -7.06 6.01 -32.62
C LEU A 61 -7.95 4.98 -31.90
N TRP A 62 -9.27 5.20 -31.88
CA TRP A 62 -10.22 4.24 -31.35
C TRP A 62 -10.10 2.90 -32.09
N ARG A 63 -10.17 2.89 -33.42
CA ARG A 63 -10.10 1.64 -34.19
C ARG A 63 -8.79 0.89 -33.99
N GLU A 64 -7.67 1.60 -33.88
CA GLU A 64 -6.34 0.99 -33.80
C GLU A 64 -5.96 0.56 -32.37
N PHE A 65 -6.23 1.40 -31.37
CA PHE A 65 -5.78 1.18 -30.01
C PHE A 65 -6.83 0.54 -29.09
N TYR A 66 -8.13 0.62 -29.42
CA TYR A 66 -9.18 0.00 -28.61
C TYR A 66 -8.97 -1.49 -28.30
N PRO A 67 -8.66 -2.37 -29.29
CA PRO A 67 -8.50 -3.80 -28.98
C PRO A 67 -7.30 -4.07 -28.07
N ARG A 68 -6.22 -3.29 -28.22
CA ARG A 68 -5.02 -3.41 -27.40
C ARG A 68 -5.26 -2.91 -25.97
N VAL A 69 -5.87 -1.73 -25.83
CA VAL A 69 -6.24 -1.18 -24.51
C VAL A 69 -7.20 -2.12 -23.79
N LEU A 70 -8.18 -2.70 -24.51
CA LEU A 70 -9.10 -3.68 -23.93
C LEU A 70 -8.37 -4.94 -23.47
N SER A 71 -7.40 -5.44 -24.25
CA SER A 71 -6.59 -6.59 -23.82
C SER A 71 -5.73 -6.28 -22.59
N GLU A 72 -5.13 -5.09 -22.50
CA GLU A 72 -4.36 -4.66 -21.32
C GLU A 72 -5.27 -4.47 -20.09
N LEU A 73 -6.49 -3.98 -20.27
CA LEU A 73 -7.48 -3.82 -19.19
C LEU A 73 -8.04 -5.17 -18.70
N VAL A 74 -8.20 -6.14 -19.60
CA VAL A 74 -8.64 -7.51 -19.25
C VAL A 74 -7.52 -8.27 -18.51
N ASP A 75 -6.26 -7.99 -18.85
CA ASP A 75 -5.08 -8.58 -18.22
C ASP A 75 -4.64 -7.87 -16.93
N LEU A 76 -5.33 -6.79 -16.53
CA LEU A 76 -5.33 -6.35 -15.13
C LEU A 76 -6.08 -7.38 -14.31
N GLN A 77 -5.44 -8.53 -14.09
CA GLN A 77 -5.82 -9.47 -13.05
C GLN A 77 -5.90 -8.65 -11.77
N GLU A 78 -7.13 -8.37 -11.32
CA GLU A 78 -7.37 -7.78 -10.01
C GLU A 78 -6.53 -8.59 -9.03
N PHE A 79 -5.57 -7.93 -8.38
CA PHE A 79 -4.67 -8.56 -7.43
C PHE A 79 -5.48 -8.93 -6.18
N CYS A 80 -6.31 -9.95 -6.32
CA CYS A 80 -7.16 -10.51 -5.29
C CYS A 80 -6.38 -11.63 -4.64
N GLU A 81 -5.53 -11.25 -3.68
CA GLU A 81 -4.83 -12.21 -2.84
C GLU A 81 -5.87 -12.96 -1.98
N PRO A 82 -6.07 -14.28 -2.18
CA PRO A 82 -7.16 -15.02 -1.55
C PRO A 82 -7.05 -14.99 -0.01
N ASP A 83 -5.84 -15.04 0.52
CA ASP A 83 -5.56 -14.98 1.95
C ASP A 83 -5.98 -13.63 2.56
N LEU A 84 -5.82 -12.54 1.82
CA LEU A 84 -6.22 -11.20 2.26
C LEU A 84 -7.74 -11.05 2.22
N VAL A 85 -8.39 -11.58 1.19
CA VAL A 85 -9.86 -11.60 1.08
C VAL A 85 -10.48 -12.40 2.22
N GLU A 86 -9.91 -13.56 2.55
CA GLU A 86 -10.33 -14.37 3.69
C GLU A 86 -10.21 -13.60 5.01
N LEU A 87 -9.06 -12.95 5.26
CA LEU A 87 -8.84 -12.12 6.43
C LEU A 87 -9.89 -10.99 6.53
N ILE A 88 -10.14 -10.27 5.45
CA ILE A 88 -11.12 -9.16 5.41
C ILE A 88 -12.53 -9.69 5.69
N ASN A 89 -12.90 -10.84 5.13
CA ASN A 89 -14.20 -11.47 5.38
C ASN A 89 -14.34 -11.93 6.83
N TRP A 90 -13.28 -12.46 7.43
CA TRP A 90 -13.27 -12.78 8.86
C TRP A 90 -13.44 -11.52 9.72
N ILE A 91 -12.71 -10.43 9.43
CA ILE A 91 -12.85 -9.15 10.15
C ILE A 91 -14.31 -8.67 10.08
N ARG A 92 -14.91 -8.66 8.90
CA ARG A 92 -16.28 -8.16 8.70
C ARG A 92 -17.34 -9.00 9.42
N SER A 93 -17.14 -10.32 9.52
CA SER A 93 -18.14 -11.25 10.06
C SER A 93 -17.97 -11.56 11.54
N ARG A 94 -16.75 -11.50 12.08
CA ARG A 94 -16.43 -11.96 13.44
C ARG A 94 -15.88 -10.87 14.35
N ALA A 95 -15.25 -9.82 13.82
CA ALA A 95 -14.64 -8.81 14.65
C ALA A 95 -15.68 -7.80 15.19
N PRO A 96 -15.56 -7.37 16.46
CA PRO A 96 -16.38 -6.30 17.00
C PRO A 96 -16.20 -4.98 16.23
N ALA A 97 -17.28 -4.21 16.04
CA ALA A 97 -17.20 -2.92 15.32
C ALA A 97 -16.28 -1.89 15.98
N ALA A 98 -16.11 -1.96 17.31
CA ALA A 98 -15.22 -1.09 18.08
C ALA A 98 -13.77 -1.61 18.18
N ALA A 99 -13.45 -2.71 17.50
CA ALA A 99 -12.13 -3.31 17.55
C ALA A 99 -11.08 -2.42 16.86
N VAL A 100 -9.91 -2.33 17.50
CA VAL A 100 -8.74 -1.64 16.96
C VAL A 100 -7.71 -2.66 16.48
N PHE A 101 -7.34 -2.58 15.20
CA PHE A 101 -6.37 -3.48 14.57
C PHE A 101 -4.98 -2.84 14.47
N ALA A 102 -3.97 -3.61 14.84
CA ALA A 102 -2.56 -3.29 14.64
C ALA A 102 -1.92 -4.29 13.65
N GLY A 103 -0.96 -3.83 12.85
CA GLY A 103 -0.29 -4.59 11.79
C GLY A 103 0.60 -3.67 10.96
N SER A 104 1.09 -4.12 9.80
CA SER A 104 1.81 -3.22 8.90
C SER A 104 0.89 -2.10 8.38
N PRO A 105 1.39 -0.86 8.22
CA PRO A 105 0.59 0.24 7.70
C PRO A 105 -0.01 -0.03 6.32
N GLN A 106 0.70 -0.78 5.46
CA GLN A 106 0.20 -1.17 4.15
C GLN A 106 -1.05 -2.05 4.27
N LEU A 107 -0.98 -3.12 5.09
CA LEU A 107 -2.11 -4.01 5.34
C LEU A 107 -3.28 -3.28 6.01
N LEU A 108 -2.99 -2.44 7.02
CA LEU A 108 -3.98 -1.66 7.73
C LEU A 108 -4.71 -0.67 6.83
N GLY A 109 -4.04 -0.09 5.82
CA GLY A 109 -4.67 0.73 4.79
C GLY A 109 -5.77 -0.03 4.06
N THR A 110 -5.49 -1.27 3.63
CA THR A 110 -6.48 -2.12 2.97
C THR A 110 -7.61 -2.52 3.92
N ILE A 111 -7.29 -2.92 5.15
CA ILE A 111 -8.31 -3.26 6.16
C ILE A 111 -9.24 -2.07 6.41
N LYS A 112 -8.69 -0.86 6.53
CA LYS A 112 -9.50 0.34 6.74
C LYS A 112 -10.47 0.59 5.59
N LEU A 113 -10.00 0.48 4.35
CA LEU A 113 -10.80 0.73 3.15
C LEU A 113 -11.85 -0.36 2.90
N CYS A 114 -11.48 -1.64 3.07
CA CYS A 114 -12.36 -2.76 2.72
C CYS A 114 -13.31 -3.20 3.86
N SER A 115 -12.95 -2.96 5.12
CA SER A 115 -13.77 -3.39 6.28
C SER A 115 -14.33 -2.22 7.11
N GLY A 116 -13.82 -1.00 6.94
CA GLY A 116 -14.20 0.16 7.76
C GLY A 116 -13.60 0.18 9.18
N SER A 117 -12.92 -0.89 9.59
CA SER A 117 -12.38 -1.09 10.94
C SER A 117 -11.45 0.04 11.42
N VAL A 118 -11.32 0.21 12.74
CA VAL A 118 -10.37 1.14 13.32
C VAL A 118 -8.97 0.53 13.29
N VAL A 119 -7.96 1.30 12.88
CA VAL A 119 -6.58 0.83 12.72
C VAL A 119 -5.61 1.73 13.50
N THR A 120 -4.50 1.18 13.98
CA THR A 120 -3.52 1.92 14.79
C THR A 120 -2.67 2.89 13.98
N SER A 121 -2.35 2.53 12.74
CA SER A 121 -1.46 3.29 11.85
C SER A 121 -1.89 3.16 10.38
N LEU A 122 -1.51 4.16 9.59
CA LEU A 122 -1.70 4.25 8.15
C LEU A 122 -0.35 4.60 7.51
N PRO A 123 -0.15 4.38 6.19
CA PRO A 123 1.14 4.59 5.52
C PRO A 123 1.44 6.09 5.31
N ILE A 124 1.59 6.83 6.41
CA ILE A 124 1.89 8.26 6.45
C ILE A 124 3.33 8.40 6.94
N PHE A 125 4.22 8.80 6.04
CA PHE A 125 5.67 8.88 6.31
C PHE A 125 6.17 10.30 6.60
N THR A 126 5.28 11.29 6.57
CA THR A 126 5.63 12.71 6.73
C THR A 126 5.71 13.15 8.19
N ASP A 127 5.09 12.39 9.11
CA ASP A 127 4.97 12.75 10.52
C ASP A 127 5.78 11.79 11.40
N VAL A 128 6.72 12.33 12.17
CA VAL A 128 7.64 11.56 13.02
C VAL A 128 6.92 10.85 14.17
N ASP A 129 5.87 11.44 14.73
CA ASP A 129 5.16 10.82 15.85
C ASP A 129 4.29 9.66 15.38
N LEU A 130 3.71 9.77 14.17
CA LEU A 130 3.03 8.64 13.51
C LEU A 130 4.01 7.51 13.15
N LEU A 131 5.22 7.86 12.74
CA LEU A 131 6.29 6.89 12.48
C LEU A 131 6.70 6.15 13.76
N ARG A 132 6.90 6.86 14.88
CA ARG A 132 7.21 6.23 16.18
C ARG A 132 6.10 5.29 16.64
N ARG A 133 4.83 5.70 16.50
CA ARG A 133 3.69 4.84 16.80
C ARG A 133 3.65 3.59 15.91
N THR A 134 4.05 3.74 14.66
CA THR A 134 4.15 2.62 13.71
C THR A 134 5.29 1.68 14.10
N GLU A 135 6.45 2.20 14.52
CA GLU A 135 7.59 1.42 15.01
C GLU A 135 7.20 0.55 16.21
N ASP A 136 6.40 1.08 17.14
CA ASP A 136 5.86 0.33 18.29
C ASP A 136 5.05 -0.90 17.87
N THR A 137 4.22 -0.77 16.85
CA THR A 137 3.45 -1.90 16.28
C THR A 137 4.37 -2.91 15.60
N TYR A 138 5.42 -2.44 14.92
CA TYR A 138 6.41 -3.30 14.28
C TYR A 138 7.27 -4.10 15.28
N GLN A 139 7.28 -3.76 16.58
CA GLN A 139 8.01 -4.52 17.60
C GLN A 139 7.57 -6.00 17.71
N VAL A 140 6.42 -6.37 17.16
CA VAL A 140 6.00 -7.78 17.03
C VAL A 140 6.98 -8.61 16.18
N TYR A 141 7.78 -7.98 15.33
CA TYR A 141 8.79 -8.65 14.51
C TYR A 141 10.19 -8.61 15.13
N ALA A 142 10.39 -7.96 16.28
CA ALA A 142 11.69 -7.83 16.95
C ALA A 142 11.96 -8.98 17.94
N MET A 143 13.21 -9.09 18.39
CA MET A 143 13.61 -10.00 19.49
C MET A 143 13.23 -9.46 20.88
N ARG A 144 11.93 -9.36 21.18
CA ARG A 144 11.40 -8.84 22.45
C ARG A 144 10.55 -9.86 23.22
N SER A 145 10.41 -9.64 24.52
CA SER A 145 9.52 -10.41 25.39
C SER A 145 8.05 -10.16 25.07
N ALA A 146 7.20 -11.13 25.42
CA ALA A 146 5.76 -10.98 25.24
C ALA A 146 5.16 -9.81 26.03
N GLU A 147 5.68 -9.56 27.24
CA GLU A 147 5.23 -8.47 28.11
C GLU A 147 5.51 -7.09 27.50
N ASP A 148 6.70 -6.89 26.94
CA ASP A 148 7.09 -5.62 26.31
C ASP A 148 6.18 -5.29 25.11
N VAL A 149 5.95 -6.29 24.25
CA VAL A 149 5.09 -6.14 23.08
C VAL A 149 3.64 -5.88 23.51
N TYR A 150 3.16 -6.60 24.52
CA TYR A 150 1.84 -6.39 25.10
C TYR A 150 1.64 -4.96 25.63
N LYS A 151 2.63 -4.43 26.37
CA LYS A 151 2.60 -3.06 26.90
C LYS A 151 2.46 -2.01 25.79
N ARG A 152 3.22 -2.16 24.70
CA ARG A 152 3.16 -1.24 23.55
C ARG A 152 1.82 -1.29 22.82
N LEU A 153 1.32 -2.49 22.54
CA LEU A 153 0.02 -2.67 21.87
C LEU A 153 -1.13 -2.14 22.75
N THR A 154 -1.07 -2.37 24.06
CA THR A 154 -2.07 -1.87 25.00
C THR A 154 -2.03 -0.34 25.12
N ALA A 155 -0.84 0.29 25.09
CA ALA A 155 -0.70 1.75 25.07
C ALA A 155 -1.40 2.38 23.86
N GLN A 156 -1.47 1.67 22.73
CA GLN A 156 -2.19 2.09 21.53
C GLN A 156 -3.66 1.70 21.49
N LYS A 157 -4.17 1.08 22.58
CA LYS A 157 -5.54 0.54 22.69
C LYS A 157 -5.86 -0.53 21.63
N THR A 158 -4.86 -1.28 21.20
CA THR A 158 -5.00 -2.36 20.22
C THR A 158 -5.84 -3.50 20.78
N SER A 159 -6.86 -3.93 20.03
CA SER A 159 -7.69 -5.11 20.35
C SER A 159 -7.19 -6.37 19.66
N TYR A 160 -6.72 -6.25 18.42
CA TYR A 160 -6.19 -7.35 17.62
C TYR A 160 -4.89 -6.93 16.95
N VAL A 161 -3.91 -7.83 16.93
CA VAL A 161 -2.66 -7.66 16.20
C VAL A 161 -2.55 -8.70 15.09
N ILE A 162 -2.20 -8.24 13.90
CA ILE A 162 -2.06 -9.05 12.70
C ILE A 162 -0.57 -9.16 12.38
N ILE A 163 -0.08 -10.40 12.34
CA ILE A 163 1.30 -10.73 12.04
C ILE A 163 1.34 -11.33 10.64
N GLU A 164 2.20 -10.75 9.80
CA GLU A 164 2.39 -11.17 8.40
C GLU A 164 3.56 -12.13 8.28
N GLU A 165 3.33 -13.26 7.60
CA GLU A 165 4.35 -14.29 7.41
C GLU A 165 5.48 -13.81 6.49
N SER A 166 5.13 -12.98 5.50
CA SER A 166 6.08 -12.36 4.57
C SER A 166 7.14 -11.52 5.28
N ILE A 167 6.76 -10.82 6.37
CA ILE A 167 7.68 -10.01 7.18
C ILE A 167 8.41 -10.87 8.21
N CYS A 168 7.68 -11.75 8.92
CA CYS A 168 8.27 -12.56 9.98
C CYS A 168 9.37 -13.50 9.45
N ASN A 169 9.10 -14.17 8.33
CA ASN A 169 10.00 -15.16 7.74
C ASN A 169 10.83 -14.60 6.58
N GLU A 170 10.95 -13.28 6.45
CA GLU A 170 11.67 -12.68 5.32
C GLU A 170 13.12 -13.20 5.20
N VAL A 171 13.45 -13.96 4.15
CA VAL A 171 14.77 -14.62 3.97
C VAL A 171 15.68 -13.85 2.99
N TRP A 172 15.42 -12.57 2.72
CA TRP A 172 16.20 -11.81 1.72
C TRP A 172 17.72 -11.89 1.94
N THR A 173 18.45 -12.02 0.84
CA THR A 173 19.91 -12.25 0.78
C THR A 173 20.72 -11.06 1.29
N GLN A 174 20.13 -9.86 1.39
CA GLN A 174 20.79 -8.68 1.95
C GLN A 174 20.47 -8.52 3.44
N ASN A 175 21.38 -9.03 4.27
CA ASN A 175 21.32 -8.84 5.72
C ASN A 175 21.51 -7.36 6.07
N GLY A 176 20.68 -6.83 6.99
CA GLY A 176 20.79 -5.47 7.53
C GLY A 176 19.76 -4.47 7.00
N CYS A 177 19.05 -4.78 5.92
CA CYS A 177 18.03 -3.91 5.33
C CYS A 177 16.59 -4.37 5.57
N ARG A 178 16.39 -5.56 6.18
CA ARG A 178 15.05 -6.10 6.47
C ARG A 178 14.43 -5.35 7.63
N VAL A 179 13.10 -5.24 7.66
CA VAL A 179 12.38 -4.58 8.76
C VAL A 179 12.81 -5.15 10.12
N LYS A 180 12.91 -6.48 10.21
CA LYS A 180 13.34 -7.18 11.41
C LYS A 180 14.78 -6.84 11.85
N ASP A 181 15.69 -6.68 10.90
CA ASP A 181 17.09 -6.36 11.19
C ASP A 181 17.21 -4.92 11.69
N LEU A 182 16.50 -3.99 11.04
CA LEU A 182 16.46 -2.58 11.42
C LEU A 182 15.90 -2.40 12.83
N LEU A 183 14.85 -3.16 13.18
CA LEU A 183 14.30 -3.18 14.53
C LEU A 183 15.29 -3.75 15.54
N ASP A 184 15.97 -4.85 15.21
CA ASP A 184 16.95 -5.47 16.11
C ASP A 184 18.18 -4.57 16.33
N ILE A 185 18.61 -3.81 15.30
CA ILE A 185 19.66 -2.78 15.41
C ILE A 185 19.17 -1.58 16.24
N SER A 186 17.98 -1.04 15.95
CA SER A 186 17.38 0.08 16.69
C SER A 186 17.24 -0.24 18.18
N ASN A 187 16.80 -1.47 18.48
CA ASN A 187 16.64 -1.97 19.85
C ASN A 187 17.96 -2.40 20.52
N ARG A 188 19.11 -2.33 19.81
CA ARG A 188 20.42 -2.81 20.28
C ARG A 188 20.44 -4.31 20.64
N HIS A 189 19.55 -5.09 20.04
CA HIS A 189 19.55 -6.55 20.15
C HIS A 189 20.68 -7.18 19.35
N VAL A 190 21.10 -6.52 18.27
CA VAL A 190 22.19 -6.96 17.41
C VAL A 190 23.21 -5.84 17.28
N ILE A 191 24.49 -6.18 17.48
CA ILE A 191 25.61 -5.28 17.24
C ILE A 191 26.48 -5.87 16.14
N HIS A 192 26.74 -5.07 15.11
CA HIS A 192 27.73 -5.38 14.08
C HIS A 192 29.09 -4.84 14.51
N SER A 193 30.04 -5.73 14.78
CA SER A 193 31.42 -5.36 15.10
C SER A 193 32.37 -6.15 14.21
N LYS A 194 33.23 -5.43 13.46
CA LYS A 194 34.26 -6.03 12.58
C LYS A 194 33.76 -7.08 11.58
N GLY A 195 32.53 -6.92 11.07
CA GLY A 195 31.93 -7.87 10.11
C GLY A 195 31.25 -9.09 10.75
N GLU A 196 31.33 -9.24 12.08
CA GLU A 196 30.63 -10.27 12.83
C GLU A 196 29.36 -9.72 13.48
N MET A 197 28.30 -10.53 13.49
CA MET A 197 26.99 -10.19 14.04
C MET A 197 26.86 -10.83 15.43
N PHE A 198 26.75 -10.01 16.48
CA PHE A 198 26.53 -10.48 17.84
C PHE A 198 25.08 -10.23 18.26
N SER A 199 24.34 -11.29 18.58
CA SER A 199 23.01 -11.19 19.20
C SER A 199 23.16 -11.09 20.72
N LEU A 200 22.57 -10.04 21.28
CA LEU A 200 22.55 -9.73 22.71
C LEU A 200 21.17 -9.93 23.34
N SER A 201 20.14 -10.21 22.53
CA SER A 201 18.80 -10.43 23.07
C SER A 201 18.70 -11.77 23.78
N LYS A 202 18.02 -11.77 24.93
CA LYS A 202 17.67 -12.97 25.69
C LYS A 202 16.43 -13.68 25.15
N HIS A 203 15.69 -13.03 24.25
CA HIS A 203 14.42 -13.51 23.71
C HIS A 203 14.57 -13.86 22.24
N GLY A 204 13.89 -14.91 21.79
CA GLY A 204 13.73 -15.15 20.36
C GLY A 204 12.82 -14.11 19.72
N ARG A 205 12.60 -14.28 18.42
CA ARG A 205 11.77 -13.35 17.65
C ARG A 205 10.30 -13.54 18.02
N PHE A 206 9.64 -12.48 18.46
CA PHE A 206 8.27 -12.55 18.97
C PHE A 206 7.30 -13.21 17.97
N CYS A 207 7.34 -12.81 16.68
CA CYS A 207 6.46 -13.36 15.65
C CYS A 207 6.62 -14.87 15.39
N GLN A 208 7.76 -15.46 15.78
CA GLN A 208 7.99 -16.89 15.71
C GLN A 208 7.58 -17.59 17.01
N GLU A 209 7.95 -17.00 18.15
CA GLU A 209 7.67 -17.59 19.46
C GLU A 209 6.17 -17.60 19.80
N ILE A 210 5.43 -16.57 19.42
CA ILE A 210 3.98 -16.50 19.68
C ILE A 210 3.20 -17.66 19.04
N LYS A 211 3.72 -18.25 17.96
CA LYS A 211 3.08 -19.40 17.29
C LYS A 211 3.17 -20.70 18.09
N MET A 212 4.13 -20.78 19.01
CA MET A 212 4.37 -21.97 19.82
C MET A 212 3.36 -22.11 20.98
N ASP A 213 2.47 -21.12 21.17
CA ASP A 213 1.33 -21.15 22.11
C ASP A 213 1.72 -21.60 23.54
N TYR A 214 2.85 -21.07 24.05
CA TYR A 214 3.37 -21.37 25.40
C TYR A 214 3.39 -20.14 26.31
N SER A 215 3.53 -20.36 27.63
CA SER A 215 3.63 -19.27 28.62
C SER A 215 4.95 -18.50 28.47
N PRO A 216 4.96 -17.15 28.47
CA PRO A 216 3.88 -16.24 28.88
C PRO A 216 2.99 -15.70 27.74
N TYR A 217 3.20 -16.12 26.48
CA TYR A 217 2.51 -15.57 25.32
C TYR A 217 0.99 -15.76 25.40
N THR A 218 0.54 -16.94 25.82
CA THR A 218 -0.89 -17.28 25.94
C THR A 218 -1.64 -16.44 26.97
N ASN A 219 -0.94 -15.87 27.96
CA ASN A 219 -1.54 -14.97 28.95
C ASN A 219 -1.92 -13.63 28.31
N TYR A 220 -1.06 -13.12 27.42
CA TYR A 220 -1.22 -11.80 26.79
C TYR A 220 -1.97 -11.86 25.46
N PHE A 221 -1.88 -12.97 24.73
CA PHE A 221 -2.37 -13.09 23.37
C PHE A 221 -3.15 -14.38 23.16
N THR A 222 -4.21 -14.31 22.36
CA THR A 222 -4.99 -15.49 21.96
C THR A 222 -5.18 -15.49 20.46
N ARG A 223 -4.72 -16.54 19.77
CA ARG A 223 -4.89 -16.69 18.32
C ARG A 223 -6.37 -16.89 17.99
N VAL A 224 -6.92 -16.04 17.12
CA VAL A 224 -8.36 -16.05 16.75
C VAL A 224 -8.61 -16.31 15.27
N PHE A 225 -7.59 -16.11 14.43
CA PHE A 225 -7.62 -16.40 13.00
C PHE A 225 -6.20 -16.69 12.53
N TRP A 226 -6.05 -17.61 11.58
CA TRP A 226 -4.80 -17.85 10.88
C TRP A 226 -5.08 -18.40 9.48
N ASN A 227 -4.27 -17.97 8.53
CA ASN A 227 -4.14 -18.61 7.23
C ASN A 227 -2.65 -18.67 6.86
N ARG A 228 -2.34 -18.92 5.58
CA ARG A 228 -0.95 -19.08 5.13
C ARG A 228 -0.13 -17.80 5.30
N SER A 229 -0.76 -16.63 5.16
CA SER A 229 -0.07 -15.33 5.08
C SER A 229 -0.26 -14.47 6.32
N TYR A 230 -1.36 -14.64 7.06
CA TYR A 230 -1.74 -13.79 8.18
C TYR A 230 -2.12 -14.59 9.42
N HIS A 231 -1.60 -14.16 10.56
CA HIS A 231 -1.99 -14.67 11.88
C HIS A 231 -2.54 -13.53 12.73
N VAL A 232 -3.77 -13.67 13.22
CA VAL A 232 -4.45 -12.66 14.04
C VAL A 232 -4.51 -13.13 15.48
N TYR A 233 -4.00 -12.28 16.37
CA TYR A 233 -4.03 -12.50 17.81
C TYR A 233 -4.86 -11.42 18.48
N LYS A 234 -5.81 -11.84 19.31
CA LYS A 234 -6.51 -10.97 20.24
C LYS A 234 -5.55 -10.60 21.37
N VAL A 235 -5.49 -9.31 21.68
CA VAL A 235 -4.77 -8.79 22.85
C VAL A 235 -5.69 -8.97 24.05
N ASN A 236 -5.28 -9.80 25.01
CA ASN A 236 -6.09 -10.11 26.18
C ASN A 236 -6.14 -8.90 27.11
N SER A 237 -7.30 -8.62 27.69
CA SER A 237 -7.34 -7.73 28.84
C SER A 237 -6.78 -8.50 30.02
N VAL A 238 -5.49 -8.31 30.31
CA VAL A 238 -4.96 -8.77 31.60
C VAL A 238 -5.66 -7.94 32.66
N LEU A 239 -6.57 -8.56 33.42
CA LEU A 239 -7.02 -8.03 34.70
C LEU A 239 -5.74 -7.74 35.47
N SER A 240 -5.43 -6.46 35.62
CA SER A 240 -4.31 -5.99 36.44
C SER A 240 -4.36 -6.75 37.76
N PHE A 241 -3.40 -7.65 38.00
CA PHE A 241 -3.06 -8.00 39.36
C PHE A 241 -2.61 -6.69 40.00
N GLN A 242 -3.52 -6.06 40.74
CA GLN A 242 -3.19 -5.01 41.69
C GLN A 242 -2.19 -5.64 42.65
N PHE A 243 -0.94 -5.20 42.56
CA PHE A 243 -0.01 -5.26 43.68
C PHE A 243 -0.07 -3.92 44.40
#